data_AF-A0A957U378-F1
#
_entry.id   AF-A0A957U378-F1
#
_cell.length_a   1.000
_cell.length_b   1.000
_cell.length_c   1.000
_cell.angle_alpha   90.00
_cell.angle_beta   90.00
_cell.angle_gamma   90.00
#
_symmetry.space_group_name_H-M   'P 1'
#
loop_
_entity.id
_entity.type
_entity.pdbx_description
1 polymer ?
#
loop_
_entity_poly.entity_id
_entity_poly.type
_entity_poly.pdbx_seq_one_letter_code
_entity_poly.pdbx_strand_id
1 'polypeptide(L)'
;MSQSDLSPNDSAGHHTRAQGAAGSDAGVDGLIAGVTDYAARATPDLRGSVWFIMQIADAYAYIRLHDLVRPLQFLRQISSVPPVRFGTAGFRPELVDDLNPARHYTAFVFVGFWMWTPLAHLMLWGWEIASFFRYRGHWSPADVLSGRVGIRHGRLVRRHGPAILPGLIAADLAASPSRAAGPDHAGEA
;
A
#
# COMPACT_ATOMS: atom_id res chain seq x y z
N MET A 1 -32.39 48.32 18.16
CA MET A 1 -31.67 48.52 16.89
C MET A 1 -30.21 48.83 17.19
N SER A 2 -29.32 47.84 17.02
CA SER A 2 -27.88 48.03 16.78
C SER A 2 -27.32 46.71 16.26
N GLN A 3 -27.17 46.65 14.94
CA GLN A 3 -26.05 45.99 14.26
C GLN A 3 -24.77 46.68 14.77
N SER A 4 -23.59 46.10 14.90
CA SER A 4 -22.93 44.95 14.28
C SER A 4 -21.56 44.89 14.97
N ASP A 5 -21.02 43.71 15.25
CA ASP A 5 -19.61 43.47 14.96
C ASP A 5 -19.30 41.97 14.94
N LEU A 6 -18.50 41.65 13.93
CA LEU A 6 -18.20 40.32 13.41
C LEU A 6 -17.08 39.66 14.20
N SER A 7 -17.17 38.35 14.39
CA SER A 7 -16.00 37.48 14.43
C SER A 7 -16.35 36.16 13.73
N PRO A 8 -15.82 35.92 12.52
CA PRO A 8 -15.96 34.63 11.87
C PRO A 8 -15.02 33.64 12.54
N ASN A 9 -15.62 32.54 12.98
CA ASN A 9 -14.95 31.38 13.54
C ASN A 9 -14.27 30.60 12.41
N ASP A 10 -13.03 30.99 12.05
CA ASP A 10 -12.16 30.25 11.15
C ASP A 10 -11.63 28.99 11.84
N SER A 11 -12.49 27.99 11.97
CA SER A 11 -12.10 26.60 12.25
C SER A 11 -11.62 25.93 10.96
N ALA A 12 -10.58 26.48 10.34
CA ALA A 12 -9.83 25.81 9.30
C ALA A 12 -8.94 24.75 9.95
N GLY A 13 -9.52 23.58 10.23
CA GLY A 13 -8.79 22.34 10.41
C GLY A 13 -8.14 21.94 9.09
N HIS A 14 -7.09 22.67 8.70
CA HIS A 14 -6.17 22.21 7.68
C HIS A 14 -5.48 20.97 8.22
N HIS A 15 -6.03 19.81 7.87
CA HIS A 15 -5.23 18.60 7.73
C HIS A 15 -4.00 18.98 6.91
N THR A 16 -2.85 19.06 7.59
CA THR A 16 -1.53 19.04 6.96
C THR A 16 -1.41 17.69 6.25
N ARG A 17 -2.01 17.62 5.07
CA ARG A 17 -1.81 16.58 4.08
C ARG A 17 -0.31 16.58 3.87
N ALA A 18 0.34 15.48 4.23
CA ALA A 18 1.76 15.30 3.95
C ALA A 18 1.97 15.49 2.44
N GLN A 19 2.28 16.71 2.04
CA GLN A 19 2.86 17.05 0.75
C GLN A 19 4.35 16.70 0.83
N GLY A 20 4.63 15.41 0.98
CA GLY A 20 5.90 14.85 0.56
C GLY A 20 5.68 14.40 -0.87
N ALA A 21 6.19 15.16 -1.84
CA ALA A 21 6.19 14.79 -3.23
C ALA A 21 7.00 13.49 -3.40
N ALA A 22 6.36 12.33 -3.30
CA ALA A 22 6.89 11.11 -3.88
C ALA A 22 6.72 11.26 -5.39
N GLY A 23 7.78 11.77 -6.04
CA GLY A 23 7.88 11.76 -7.49
C GLY A 23 7.70 10.34 -8.01
N SER A 24 7.15 10.21 -9.22
CA SER A 24 6.92 8.95 -9.94
C SER A 24 8.14 8.03 -10.01
N ASP A 25 9.33 8.55 -9.72
CA ASP A 25 10.62 7.87 -9.84
C ASP A 25 11.04 7.17 -8.54
N ALA A 26 10.38 7.46 -7.42
CA ALA A 26 10.62 6.77 -6.17
C ALA A 26 9.97 5.38 -6.23
N GLY A 27 10.79 4.33 -6.32
CA GLY A 27 10.36 2.95 -6.31
C GLY A 27 10.22 2.36 -4.92
N VAL A 28 10.76 1.16 -4.68
CA VAL A 28 10.66 0.46 -3.39
C VAL A 28 11.26 1.28 -2.24
N ASP A 29 12.34 2.02 -2.47
CA ASP A 29 12.98 2.87 -1.45
C ASP A 29 12.07 4.00 -1.00
N GLY A 30 11.32 4.59 -1.92
CA GLY A 30 10.30 5.60 -1.62
C GLY A 30 9.19 5.03 -0.75
N LEU A 31 8.74 3.81 -1.05
CA LEU A 31 7.76 3.10 -0.25
C LEU A 31 8.30 2.82 1.16
N ILE A 32 9.53 2.34 1.29
CA ILE A 32 10.17 2.07 2.58
C ILE A 32 10.25 3.35 3.41
N ALA A 33 10.71 4.45 2.82
CA ALA A 33 10.81 5.75 3.50
C ALA A 33 9.43 6.23 3.98
N GLY A 34 8.43 6.23 3.09
CA GLY A 34 7.07 6.65 3.45
C GLY A 34 6.43 5.80 4.55
N VAL A 35 6.60 4.47 4.48
CA VAL A 35 6.12 3.56 5.53
C VAL A 35 6.86 3.77 6.84
N THR A 36 8.17 4.06 6.80
CA THR A 36 8.98 4.38 7.99
C THR A 36 8.44 5.63 8.69
N ASP A 37 8.13 6.68 7.93
CA ASP A 37 7.57 7.92 8.46
C ASP A 37 6.22 7.72 9.14
N TYR A 38 5.33 6.91 8.54
CA TYR A 38 4.06 6.56 9.19
C TYR A 38 4.26 5.70 10.43
N ALA A 39 5.18 4.73 10.38
CA ALA A 39 5.46 3.84 11.51
C ALA A 39 6.02 4.62 12.71
N ALA A 40 6.90 5.59 12.48
CA ALA A 40 7.51 6.42 13.53
C ALA A 40 6.50 7.30 14.29
N ARG A 41 5.36 7.62 13.67
CA ARG A 41 4.28 8.44 14.27
C ARG A 41 3.24 7.60 15.01
N ALA A 42 3.25 6.28 14.82
CA ALA A 42 2.27 5.40 15.44
C ALA A 42 2.64 5.11 16.90
N THR A 43 1.65 5.11 17.78
CA THR A 43 1.82 4.65 19.16
C THR A 43 2.13 3.13 19.18
N PRO A 44 2.90 2.63 20.16
CA PRO A 44 3.32 1.23 20.23
C PRO A 44 2.21 0.31 20.79
N ASP A 45 0.97 0.53 20.36
CA ASP A 45 -0.21 -0.21 20.80
C ASP A 45 -1.11 -0.58 19.60
N LEU A 46 -2.20 -1.30 19.87
CA LEU A 46 -3.13 -1.70 18.82
C LEU A 46 -3.79 -0.49 18.15
N ARG A 47 -4.06 0.59 18.89
CA ARG A 47 -4.65 1.81 18.33
C ARG A 47 -3.70 2.47 17.34
N GLY A 48 -2.42 2.57 17.67
CA GLY A 48 -1.39 3.06 16.76
C GLY A 48 -1.24 2.18 15.53
N SER A 49 -1.34 0.85 15.69
CA SER A 49 -1.32 -0.10 14.57
C SER A 49 -2.51 0.07 13.63
N VAL A 50 -3.71 0.25 14.19
CA VAL A 50 -4.94 0.53 13.42
C VAL A 50 -4.82 1.86 12.68
N TRP A 51 -4.40 2.92 13.37
CA TRP A 51 -4.17 4.23 12.75
C TRP A 51 -3.17 4.12 11.60
N PHE A 52 -2.02 3.49 11.83
CA PHE A 52 -0.98 3.28 10.82
C PHE A 52 -1.50 2.58 9.57
N ILE A 53 -2.20 1.44 9.73
CA ILE A 53 -2.76 0.69 8.61
C ILE A 53 -3.79 1.52 7.83
N MET A 54 -4.62 2.29 8.53
CA MET A 54 -5.57 3.20 7.90
C MET A 54 -4.86 4.28 7.07
N GLN A 55 -3.77 4.86 7.60
CA GLN A 55 -3.03 5.90 6.88
C GLN A 55 -2.36 5.38 5.62
N ILE A 56 -1.63 4.26 5.69
CA ILE A 56 -0.95 3.72 4.50
C ILE A 56 -1.96 3.19 3.46
N ALA A 57 -3.10 2.65 3.91
CA ALA A 57 -4.14 2.16 3.02
C ALA A 57 -4.84 3.30 2.27
N ASP A 58 -5.12 4.43 2.92
CA ASP A 58 -5.63 5.63 2.22
C ASP A 58 -4.56 6.23 1.29
N ALA A 59 -3.31 6.32 1.73
CA ALA A 59 -2.24 6.96 0.97
C ALA A 59 -1.84 6.18 -0.30
N TYR A 60 -1.66 4.85 -0.19
CA TYR A 60 -1.04 4.02 -1.23
C TYR A 60 -2.02 3.12 -1.97
N ALA A 61 -3.11 2.71 -1.31
CA ALA A 61 -4.15 1.85 -1.90
C ALA A 61 -5.48 2.58 -2.17
N TYR A 62 -5.59 3.83 -1.71
CA TYR A 62 -6.81 4.62 -1.72
C TYR A 62 -8.01 3.89 -1.10
N ILE A 63 -7.80 3.24 0.05
CA ILE A 63 -8.85 2.56 0.80
C ILE A 63 -9.37 3.49 1.89
N ARG A 64 -10.65 3.89 1.81
CA ARG A 64 -11.34 4.64 2.87
C ARG A 64 -12.48 3.81 3.43
N LEU A 65 -12.42 3.52 4.73
CA LEU A 65 -13.46 2.73 5.41
C LEU A 65 -14.85 3.37 5.32
N HIS A 66 -14.94 4.71 5.30
CA HIS A 66 -16.22 5.41 5.15
C HIS A 66 -16.96 4.98 3.88
N ASP A 67 -16.25 4.67 2.80
CA ASP A 67 -16.87 4.36 1.52
C ASP A 67 -17.38 2.91 1.43
N LEU A 68 -17.02 2.05 2.39
CA LEU A 68 -17.56 0.68 2.50
C LEU A 68 -19.08 0.65 2.66
N VAL A 69 -19.68 1.69 3.27
CA VAL A 69 -21.15 1.79 3.40
C VAL A 69 -21.83 2.06 2.04
N ARG A 70 -21.07 2.42 1.01
CA ARG A 70 -21.52 2.68 -0.36
C ARG A 70 -20.71 1.83 -1.33
N PRO A 71 -21.04 0.53 -1.49
CA PRO A 71 -20.18 -0.43 -2.17
C PRO A 71 -19.81 -0.05 -3.60
N LEU A 72 -20.71 0.60 -4.35
CA LEU A 72 -20.40 1.08 -5.70
C LEU A 72 -19.38 2.23 -5.71
N GLN A 73 -19.41 3.11 -4.71
CA GLN A 73 -18.43 4.18 -4.56
C GLN A 73 -17.08 3.60 -4.14
N PHE A 74 -17.08 2.65 -3.21
CA PHE A 74 -15.89 1.91 -2.83
C PHE A 74 -15.23 1.19 -4.02
N LEU A 75 -16.01 0.48 -4.84
CA LEU A 75 -15.50 -0.19 -6.05
C LEU A 75 -14.87 0.80 -7.05
N ARG A 76 -15.47 1.98 -7.22
CA ARG A 76 -14.89 3.06 -8.05
C ARG A 76 -13.60 3.60 -7.44
N GLN A 77 -13.58 3.79 -6.14
CA GLN A 77 -12.43 4.31 -5.40
C GLN A 77 -11.24 3.35 -5.47
N ILE A 78 -11.43 2.08 -5.12
CA ILE A 78 -10.36 1.09 -5.18
C ILE A 78 -9.88 0.82 -6.60
N SER A 79 -10.62 1.26 -7.62
CA SER A 79 -10.21 1.22 -9.04
C SER A 79 -9.46 2.48 -9.48
N SER A 80 -9.50 3.56 -8.70
CA SER A 80 -8.91 4.85 -9.03
C SER A 80 -7.44 4.97 -8.60
N VAL A 81 -6.78 6.05 -9.03
CA VAL A 81 -5.36 6.29 -8.77
C VAL A 81 -5.18 6.76 -7.32
N PRO A 82 -4.27 6.13 -6.54
CA PRO A 82 -4.04 6.53 -5.16
C PRO A 82 -3.34 7.90 -5.05
N PRO A 83 -3.49 8.60 -3.90
CA PRO A 83 -2.85 9.89 -3.67
C PRO A 83 -1.34 9.89 -3.82
N VAL A 84 -0.69 8.79 -3.39
CA VAL A 84 0.75 8.60 -3.50
C VAL A 84 1.02 7.35 -4.32
N ARG A 85 1.97 7.46 -5.24
CA ARG A 85 2.35 6.39 -6.17
C ARG A 85 3.84 6.15 -6.07
N PHE A 86 4.21 4.89 -6.24
CA PHE A 86 5.61 4.50 -6.33
C PHE A 86 5.82 3.78 -7.66
N GLY A 87 6.90 4.14 -8.35
CA GLY A 87 7.28 3.46 -9.58
C GLY A 87 7.73 2.02 -9.31
N THR A 88 8.15 1.33 -10.36
CA THR A 88 8.60 -0.08 -10.27
C THR A 88 10.07 -0.22 -9.87
N ALA A 89 10.81 0.89 -9.76
CA ALA A 89 12.24 0.88 -9.47
C ALA A 89 12.57 0.13 -8.17
N GLY A 90 13.56 -0.75 -8.21
CA GLY A 90 14.03 -1.52 -7.06
C GLY A 90 13.07 -2.61 -6.55
N PHE A 91 11.84 -2.73 -7.05
CA PHE A 91 10.98 -3.87 -6.74
C PHE A 91 11.50 -5.14 -7.42
N ARG A 92 11.26 -6.29 -6.79
CA ARG A 92 11.48 -7.60 -7.41
C ARG A 92 10.61 -7.72 -8.66
N PRO A 93 11.19 -8.03 -9.85
CA PRO A 93 10.42 -8.10 -11.09
C PRO A 93 9.26 -9.09 -11.07
N GLU A 94 9.41 -10.20 -10.34
CA GLU A 94 8.37 -11.23 -10.17
C GLU A 94 7.16 -10.78 -9.34
N LEU A 95 7.23 -9.61 -8.68
CA LEU A 95 6.16 -9.01 -7.88
C LEU A 95 5.54 -7.76 -8.55
N VAL A 96 5.95 -7.45 -9.78
CA VAL A 96 5.53 -6.26 -10.51
C VAL A 96 4.84 -6.64 -11.81
N ASP A 97 3.61 -6.19 -11.98
CA ASP A 97 2.79 -6.32 -13.18
C ASP A 97 2.18 -5.01 -13.67
N ASP A 98 2.22 -3.95 -12.85
CA ASP A 98 1.70 -2.63 -13.17
C ASP A 98 2.69 -1.50 -12.86
N LEU A 99 2.27 -0.27 -13.16
CA LEU A 99 3.09 0.94 -12.95
C LEU A 99 3.03 1.48 -11.51
N ASN A 100 2.39 0.77 -10.58
CA ASN A 100 2.25 1.17 -9.18
C ASN A 100 2.13 -0.03 -8.23
N PRO A 101 3.18 -0.89 -8.15
CA PRO A 101 3.12 -2.17 -7.42
C PRO A 101 2.83 -2.00 -5.93
N ALA A 102 3.20 -0.85 -5.36
CA ALA A 102 2.93 -0.50 -3.97
C ALA A 102 1.43 -0.47 -3.62
N ARG A 103 0.56 -0.18 -4.60
CA ARG A 103 -0.90 -0.11 -4.40
C ARG A 103 -1.47 -1.49 -4.07
N HIS A 104 -1.23 -2.48 -4.94
CA HIS A 104 -1.72 -3.84 -4.75
C HIS A 104 -1.13 -4.45 -3.48
N TYR A 105 0.18 -4.30 -3.30
CA TYR A 105 0.84 -4.71 -2.06
C TYR A 105 0.17 -4.14 -0.81
N THR A 106 -0.05 -2.82 -0.76
CA THR A 106 -0.62 -2.16 0.43
C THR A 106 -2.08 -2.55 0.66
N ALA A 107 -2.86 -2.75 -0.40
CA ALA A 107 -4.23 -3.26 -0.28
C ALA A 107 -4.24 -4.64 0.42
N PHE A 108 -3.30 -5.52 0.08
CA PHE A 108 -3.20 -6.84 0.73
C PHE A 108 -2.59 -6.80 2.13
N VAL A 109 -1.73 -5.82 2.44
CA VAL A 109 -1.33 -5.52 3.83
C VAL A 109 -2.55 -5.15 4.67
N PHE A 110 -3.42 -4.28 4.16
CA PHE A 110 -4.67 -3.90 4.83
C PHE A 110 -5.58 -5.12 5.06
N VAL A 111 -5.80 -5.93 4.02
CA VAL A 111 -6.58 -7.18 4.10
C VAL A 111 -6.00 -8.13 5.16
N GLY A 112 -4.70 -8.39 5.13
CA GLY A 112 -4.01 -9.29 6.06
C GLY A 112 -4.03 -8.80 7.50
N PHE A 113 -4.07 -7.49 7.72
CA PHE A 113 -4.19 -6.91 9.05
C PHE A 113 -5.57 -7.24 9.67
N TRP A 114 -6.65 -7.03 8.93
CA TRP A 114 -8.01 -7.20 9.46
C TRP A 114 -8.51 -8.63 9.46
N MET A 115 -8.22 -9.39 8.40
CA MET A 115 -8.87 -10.66 8.12
C MET A 115 -8.08 -11.87 8.65
N TRP A 116 -8.81 -12.94 8.97
CA TRP A 116 -8.18 -14.23 9.24
C TRP A 116 -7.58 -14.79 7.94
N THR A 117 -6.43 -15.47 8.04
CA THR A 117 -5.64 -15.94 6.90
C THR A 117 -6.42 -16.64 5.78
N PRO A 118 -7.26 -17.67 6.04
CA PRO A 118 -7.98 -18.33 4.96
C PRO A 118 -8.92 -17.37 4.23
N LEU A 119 -9.61 -16.49 4.97
CA LEU A 119 -10.52 -15.51 4.39
C LEU A 119 -9.77 -14.44 3.59
N ALA A 120 -8.59 -14.02 4.04
CA ALA A 120 -7.71 -13.12 3.28
C ALA A 120 -7.27 -13.74 1.94
N HIS A 121 -6.96 -15.04 1.93
CA HIS A 121 -6.62 -15.75 0.69
C HIS A 121 -7.83 -15.89 -0.22
N LEU A 122 -9.02 -16.18 0.33
CA LEU A 122 -10.26 -16.21 -0.46
C LEU A 122 -10.56 -14.84 -1.08
N MET A 123 -10.32 -13.75 -0.35
CA MET A 123 -10.43 -12.39 -0.88
C MET A 123 -9.44 -12.13 -2.01
N LEU A 124 -8.17 -12.54 -1.84
CA LEU A 124 -7.15 -12.46 -2.90
C LEU A 124 -7.61 -13.19 -4.17
N TRP A 125 -8.04 -14.44 -4.04
CA TRP A 125 -8.55 -15.22 -5.18
C TRP A 125 -9.82 -14.61 -5.79
N GLY A 126 -10.74 -14.10 -4.96
CA GLY A 126 -11.95 -13.44 -5.42
C GLY A 126 -11.65 -12.16 -6.20
N TRP A 127 -10.68 -11.37 -5.74
CA TRP A 127 -10.20 -10.18 -6.45
C TRP A 127 -9.60 -10.54 -7.80
N GLU A 128 -8.76 -11.57 -7.84
CA GLU A 128 -8.11 -12.02 -9.08
C GLU A 128 -9.12 -12.56 -10.10
N ILE A 129 -10.10 -13.33 -9.64
CA ILE A 129 -11.21 -13.81 -10.49
C ILE A 129 -12.01 -12.61 -11.03
N ALA A 130 -12.34 -11.63 -10.20
CA ALA A 130 -13.05 -10.43 -10.64
C ALA A 130 -12.23 -9.61 -11.65
N SER A 131 -10.93 -9.46 -11.41
CA SER A 131 -9.98 -8.81 -12.32
C SER A 131 -9.86 -9.54 -13.65
N PHE A 132 -9.82 -10.88 -13.65
CA PHE A 132 -9.81 -11.70 -14.86
C PHE A 132 -11.01 -11.39 -15.77
N PHE A 133 -12.22 -11.34 -15.21
CA PHE A 133 -13.40 -10.96 -15.98
C PHE A 133 -13.36 -9.49 -16.44
N ARG A 134 -12.88 -8.59 -15.58
CA ARG A 134 -12.81 -7.15 -15.86
C ARG A 134 -11.81 -6.80 -16.96
N TYR A 135 -10.65 -7.43 -16.96
CA TYR A 135 -9.55 -7.19 -17.90
C TYR A 135 -9.52 -8.20 -19.05
N ARG A 136 -10.66 -8.85 -19.33
CA ARG A 136 -10.89 -9.70 -20.52
C ARG A 136 -9.90 -10.86 -20.62
N GLY A 137 -9.66 -11.55 -19.51
CA GLY A 137 -8.84 -12.76 -19.46
C GLY A 137 -7.39 -12.55 -19.04
N HIS A 138 -7.02 -11.36 -18.54
CA HIS A 138 -5.70 -11.14 -17.96
C HIS A 138 -5.66 -11.65 -16.53
N TRP A 139 -4.74 -12.58 -16.29
CA TRP A 139 -4.40 -13.13 -14.98
C TRP A 139 -2.99 -12.68 -14.65
N SER A 140 -2.76 -12.21 -13.43
CA SER A 140 -1.44 -11.78 -12.98
C SER A 140 -0.90 -12.67 -11.85
N PRO A 141 0.08 -13.55 -12.16
CA PRO A 141 0.80 -14.28 -11.13
C PRO A 141 1.53 -13.35 -10.14
N ALA A 142 2.00 -12.20 -10.61
CA ALA A 142 2.72 -11.22 -9.79
C ALA A 142 1.80 -10.59 -8.73
N ASP A 143 0.55 -10.25 -9.08
CA ASP A 143 -0.45 -9.75 -8.13
C ASP A 143 -0.77 -10.79 -7.05
N VAL A 144 -0.87 -12.08 -7.43
CA VAL A 144 -1.08 -13.16 -6.47
C VAL A 144 0.11 -13.31 -5.52
N LEU A 145 1.34 -13.22 -6.02
CA LEU A 145 2.55 -13.29 -5.20
C LEU A 145 2.67 -12.08 -4.27
N SER A 146 2.53 -10.87 -4.82
CA SER A 146 2.52 -9.61 -4.08
C SER A 146 1.43 -9.61 -3.00
N GLY A 147 0.23 -10.12 -3.33
CA GLY A 147 -0.87 -10.23 -2.40
C GLY A 147 -0.63 -11.21 -1.25
N ARG A 148 0.03 -12.35 -1.51
CA ARG A 148 0.42 -13.27 -0.43
C ARG A 148 1.45 -12.63 0.52
N VAL A 149 2.43 -11.90 -0.02
CA VAL A 149 3.41 -11.15 0.77
C VAL A 149 2.70 -10.09 1.61
N GLY A 150 1.82 -9.29 0.99
CA GLY A 150 1.01 -8.28 1.68
C GLY A 150 0.18 -8.86 2.83
N ILE A 151 -0.56 -9.95 2.59
CA ILE A 151 -1.37 -10.62 3.62
C ILE A 151 -0.51 -11.07 4.81
N ARG A 152 0.66 -11.67 4.54
CA ARG A 152 1.60 -12.09 5.58
C ARG A 152 2.09 -10.88 6.38
N HIS A 153 2.47 -9.79 5.70
CA HIS A 153 2.97 -8.58 6.36
C HIS A 153 1.91 -7.91 7.22
N GLY A 154 0.68 -7.76 6.73
CA GLY A 154 -0.44 -7.21 7.50
C GLY A 154 -0.69 -7.96 8.81
N ARG A 155 -0.64 -9.30 8.76
CA ARG A 155 -0.75 -10.14 9.96
C ARG A 155 0.41 -9.92 10.94
N LEU A 156 1.63 -9.79 10.43
CA LEU A 156 2.81 -9.55 11.28
C LEU A 156 2.71 -8.16 11.92
N VAL A 157 2.30 -7.13 11.17
CA VAL A 157 2.07 -5.77 11.71
C VAL A 157 1.02 -5.78 12.82
N ARG A 158 -0.07 -6.54 12.66
CA ARG A 158 -1.07 -6.69 13.72
C ARG A 158 -0.50 -7.31 15.01
N ARG A 159 0.50 -8.18 14.89
CA ARG A 159 1.10 -8.90 16.02
C ARG A 159 2.26 -8.16 16.68
N HIS A 160 3.09 -7.48 15.89
CA HIS A 160 4.35 -6.89 16.35
C HIS A 160 4.41 -5.37 16.19
N GLY A 161 3.35 -4.76 15.67
CA GLY A 161 3.23 -3.32 15.48
C GLY A 161 3.81 -2.81 14.15
N PRO A 162 3.66 -1.51 13.87
CA PRO A 162 4.04 -0.89 12.58
C PRO A 162 5.54 -0.90 12.27
N ALA A 163 6.38 -0.84 13.31
CA ALA A 163 7.83 -0.65 13.17
C ALA A 163 8.53 -1.76 12.36
N ILE A 164 7.92 -2.95 12.24
CA ILE A 164 8.49 -4.06 11.47
C ILE A 164 8.31 -3.91 9.96
N LEU A 165 7.29 -3.15 9.50
CA LEU A 165 6.87 -3.17 8.11
C LEU A 165 7.94 -2.68 7.14
N PRO A 166 8.72 -1.61 7.43
CA PRO A 166 9.83 -1.20 6.57
C PRO A 166 10.85 -2.32 6.33
N GLY A 167 11.23 -3.05 7.39
CA GLY A 167 12.17 -4.17 7.28
C GLY A 167 11.61 -5.34 6.48
N LEU A 168 10.31 -5.63 6.64
CA LEU A 168 9.62 -6.65 5.84
C LEU A 168 9.56 -6.27 4.34
N ILE A 169 9.29 -5.00 4.03
CA ILE A 169 9.29 -4.48 2.66
C ILE A 169 10.69 -4.61 2.04
N ALA A 170 11.72 -4.16 2.76
CA ALA A 170 13.10 -4.25 2.29
C ALA A 170 13.53 -5.71 2.04
N ALA A 171 13.10 -6.65 2.88
CA ALA A 171 13.45 -8.06 2.75
C ALA A 171 12.71 -8.76 1.59
N ASP A 172 11.40 -8.52 1.48
CA ASP A 172 10.55 -9.35 0.62
C ASP A 172 10.17 -8.68 -0.71
N LEU A 173 10.19 -7.34 -0.81
CA LEU A 173 9.86 -6.60 -2.03
C LEU A 173 11.06 -6.05 -2.80
N ALA A 174 12.17 -5.74 -2.13
CA ALA A 174 13.34 -5.17 -2.81
C ALA A 174 14.10 -6.24 -3.62
N ALA A 175 14.54 -5.88 -4.82
CA ALA A 175 15.39 -6.73 -5.63
C ALA A 175 16.75 -6.91 -4.94
N SER A 176 17.20 -8.16 -4.77
CA SER A 176 18.55 -8.42 -4.26
C SER A 176 19.59 -8.01 -5.32
N PRO A 177 20.68 -7.31 -4.95
CA PRO A 177 21.73 -6.91 -5.89
C PRO A 177 22.40 -8.12 -6.58
N SER A 178 22.43 -9.28 -5.92
CA SER A 178 23.01 -10.53 -6.42
C SER A 178 22.18 -11.25 -7.50
N ARG A 179 20.99 -10.75 -7.88
CA ARG A 179 20.16 -11.34 -8.94
C ARG A 179 20.14 -10.52 -10.23
N ALA A 180 20.72 -9.32 -10.22
CA ALA A 180 20.84 -8.44 -11.39
C ALA A 180 22.14 -8.68 -12.19
N ALA A 181 23.13 -9.35 -11.60
CA ALA A 181 24.33 -9.81 -12.29
C ALA A 181 24.16 -11.28 -12.70
N GLY A 182 23.48 -11.51 -13.83
CA GLY A 182 23.69 -12.75 -14.57
C GLY A 182 25.16 -12.82 -15.01
N PRO A 183 25.77 -14.01 -15.07
CA PRO A 183 27.20 -14.12 -15.33
C PRO A 183 27.52 -13.58 -16.73
N ASP A 184 28.27 -12.48 -16.78
CA ASP A 184 29.05 -12.15 -17.96
C ASP A 184 29.90 -13.38 -18.27
N HIS A 185 29.68 -13.96 -19.44
CA HIS A 185 30.55 -14.96 -20.04
C HIS A 185 31.94 -14.34 -20.24
N ALA A 186 32.72 -14.33 -19.17
CA ALA A 186 34.15 -14.11 -19.23
C ALA A 186 34.81 -15.41 -19.66
N GLY A 187 35.29 -15.40 -20.90
CA GLY A 187 36.53 -16.07 -21.27
C GLY A 187 36.43 -17.55 -21.64
N GLU A 188 36.42 -17.80 -22.95
CA GLU A 188 37.02 -18.96 -23.63
C GLU A 188 36.84 -18.65 -25.13
N ALA A 189 37.85 -18.52 -25.99
CA ALA A 189 39.30 -18.52 -25.91
C ALA A 189 39.83 -17.71 -27.12
#